data_AF-A0A9X1MXX2-F1
#
_entry.id   AF-A0A9X1MXX2-F1
#
_cell.length_a   1.000
_cell.length_b   1.000
_cell.length_c   1.000
_cell.angle_alpha   90.00
_cell.angle_beta   90.00
_cell.angle_gamma   90.00
#
_symmetry.space_group_name_H-M   'P 1'
#
loop_
_entity.id
_entity.type
_entity.pdbx_description
1 polymer ?
#
loop_
_entity_poly.entity_id
_entity_poly.type
_entity_poly.pdbx_seq_one_letter_code
_entity_poly.pdbx_strand_id
1 'polypeptide(L)'
;MKLKSTRLKRKVSHLTITCDLPIFKPFITLLANVIERHPKVFSITLNYNNADYTAKSGGYRPVEIRLERKQDNRWHICYITELTYIPTPFGHESTYAIDFDFSRGIGYQLGMTSEPIAAYGPLFSLWQRNFCRYHSYDTYQCKISIEES
;
A
#
# COMPACT_ATOMS: atom_id res chain seq x y z
N MET A 1 -44.08 -34.46 -11.13
CA MET A 1 -43.73 -33.05 -10.82
C MET A 1 -42.26 -33.02 -10.38
N LYS A 2 -41.32 -32.59 -11.25
CA LYS A 2 -39.87 -32.54 -10.91
C LYS A 2 -39.51 -31.10 -10.53
N LEU A 3 -39.19 -30.87 -9.25
CA LEU A 3 -38.60 -29.60 -8.81
C LEU A 3 -37.20 -29.47 -9.43
N LYS A 4 -37.01 -28.46 -10.28
CA LYS A 4 -35.68 -28.02 -10.71
C LYS A 4 -35.05 -27.24 -9.56
N SER A 5 -34.07 -27.82 -8.88
CA SER A 5 -33.19 -27.11 -7.96
C SER A 5 -32.30 -26.17 -8.77
N THR A 6 -32.63 -24.88 -8.80
CA THR A 6 -31.78 -23.83 -9.34
C THR A 6 -30.67 -23.55 -8.33
N ARG A 7 -29.55 -24.25 -8.46
CA ARG A 7 -28.32 -23.94 -7.74
C ARG A 7 -27.84 -22.58 -8.24
N LEU A 8 -28.05 -21.50 -7.48
CA LEU A 8 -27.40 -20.22 -7.74
C LEU A 8 -25.90 -20.48 -7.80
N LYS A 9 -25.29 -20.33 -8.98
CA LYS A 9 -23.84 -20.32 -9.12
C LYS A 9 -23.35 -19.10 -8.34
N ARG A 10 -22.74 -19.32 -7.18
CA ARG A 10 -22.06 -18.26 -6.42
C ARG A 10 -21.02 -17.63 -7.35
N LYS A 11 -21.29 -16.41 -7.82
CA LYS A 11 -20.34 -15.66 -8.65
C LYS A 11 -19.08 -15.49 -7.80
N VAL A 12 -17.97 -16.09 -8.23
CA VAL A 12 -16.69 -15.88 -7.55
C VAL A 12 -16.39 -14.40 -7.69
N SER A 13 -16.39 -13.67 -6.58
CA SER A 13 -16.03 -12.26 -6.59
C SER A 13 -14.55 -12.16 -6.92
N HIS A 14 -14.25 -11.57 -8.08
CA HIS A 14 -12.89 -11.22 -8.44
C HIS A 14 -12.34 -10.21 -7.43
N LEU A 15 -11.10 -10.42 -6.99
CA LEU A 15 -10.39 -9.47 -6.13
C LEU A 15 -10.23 -8.14 -6.87
N THR A 16 -10.64 -7.06 -6.22
CA THR A 16 -10.46 -5.69 -6.72
C THR A 16 -9.73 -4.88 -5.67
N ILE A 17 -8.72 -4.12 -6.09
CA ILE A 17 -7.94 -3.22 -5.24
C ILE A 17 -8.14 -1.80 -5.78
N THR A 18 -8.52 -0.85 -4.91
CA THR A 18 -8.84 0.53 -5.31
C THR A 18 -8.15 1.57 -4.43
N CYS A 19 -7.92 2.74 -5.02
CA CYS A 19 -7.66 4.02 -4.36
C CYS A 19 -8.07 5.15 -5.30
N ASP A 20 -7.91 6.41 -4.88
CA ASP A 20 -8.36 7.57 -5.66
C ASP A 20 -7.42 7.94 -6.84
N LEU A 21 -6.31 7.19 -7.00
CA LEU A 21 -5.34 7.38 -8.07
C LEU A 21 -5.15 6.10 -8.90
N PRO A 22 -4.70 6.20 -10.17
CA PRO A 22 -4.46 5.04 -11.02
C PRO A 22 -3.41 4.08 -10.41
N ILE A 23 -3.80 2.81 -10.29
CA ILE A 23 -2.93 1.74 -9.82
C ILE A 23 -2.47 0.90 -11.03
N PHE A 24 -1.17 0.67 -11.16
CA PHE A 24 -0.65 -0.12 -12.28
C PHE A 24 -0.58 -1.61 -11.96
N LYS A 25 -0.68 -2.43 -13.02
CA LYS A 25 -0.75 -3.89 -12.92
C LYS A 25 0.34 -4.52 -12.04
N PRO A 26 1.63 -4.14 -12.11
CA PRO A 26 2.65 -4.73 -11.23
C PRO A 26 2.35 -4.52 -9.74
N PHE A 27 1.86 -3.34 -9.38
CA PHE A 27 1.54 -3.02 -7.99
C PHE A 27 0.27 -3.74 -7.54
N ILE A 28 -0.76 -3.82 -8.41
CA ILE A 28 -1.95 -4.66 -8.15
C ILE A 28 -1.56 -6.12 -7.90
N THR A 29 -0.70 -6.70 -8.74
CA THR A 29 -0.26 -8.09 -8.60
C THR A 29 0.50 -8.31 -7.28
N LEU A 30 1.38 -7.38 -6.91
CA LEU A 30 2.11 -7.45 -5.64
C LEU A 30 1.15 -7.47 -4.44
N LEU A 31 0.20 -6.53 -4.39
CA LEU A 31 -0.76 -6.44 -3.29
C LEU A 31 -1.74 -7.62 -3.28
N ALA A 32 -2.19 -8.08 -4.46
CA ALA A 32 -3.09 -9.22 -4.60
C ALA A 32 -2.47 -10.50 -4.04
N ASN A 33 -1.19 -10.78 -4.37
CA ASN A 33 -0.47 -11.95 -3.85
C ASN A 33 -0.41 -11.96 -2.31
N VAL A 34 -0.32 -10.78 -1.68
CA VAL A 34 -0.38 -10.65 -0.23
C VAL A 34 -1.80 -10.96 0.26
N ILE A 35 -2.81 -10.26 -0.26
CA ILE A 35 -4.21 -10.40 0.16
C ILE A 35 -4.69 -11.85 0.05
N GLU A 36 -4.38 -12.54 -1.05
CA GLU A 36 -4.83 -13.91 -1.29
C GLU A 36 -4.23 -14.92 -0.30
N ARG A 37 -3.07 -14.64 0.30
CA ARG A 37 -2.49 -15.44 1.39
C ARG A 37 -3.20 -15.24 2.73
N HIS A 38 -4.02 -14.20 2.85
CA HIS A 38 -4.77 -13.88 4.06
C HIS A 38 -6.28 -13.73 3.76
N PRO A 39 -7.01 -14.83 3.47
CA PRO A 39 -8.40 -14.75 3.04
C PRO A 39 -9.40 -14.32 4.14
N LYS A 40 -9.04 -14.46 5.42
CA LYS A 40 -9.95 -14.22 6.56
C LYS A 40 -9.84 -12.82 7.18
N VAL A 41 -8.76 -12.09 6.91
CA VAL A 41 -8.49 -10.78 7.52
C VAL A 41 -9.32 -9.68 6.87
N PHE A 42 -9.69 -8.66 7.63
CA PHE A 42 -10.33 -7.46 7.09
C PHE A 42 -9.34 -6.30 6.92
N SER A 43 -8.13 -6.40 7.47
CA SER A 43 -7.10 -5.41 7.24
C SER A 43 -5.70 -5.99 7.26
N ILE A 44 -4.81 -5.36 6.49
CA ILE A 44 -3.41 -5.71 6.32
C ILE A 44 -2.59 -4.43 6.32
N THR A 45 -1.56 -4.36 7.17
CA THR A 45 -0.50 -3.34 7.11
C THR A 45 0.80 -4.01 6.68
N LEU A 46 1.42 -3.48 5.63
CA LEU A 46 2.67 -3.96 5.06
C LEU A 46 3.78 -2.97 5.36
N ASN A 47 4.80 -3.43 6.06
CA ASN A 47 5.97 -2.65 6.45
C ASN A 47 7.20 -3.17 5.72
N TYR A 48 7.56 -2.51 4.62
CA TYR A 48 8.75 -2.80 3.83
C TYR A 48 9.94 -2.04 4.38
N ASN A 49 10.97 -2.76 4.81
CA ASN A 49 12.20 -2.21 5.38
C ASN A 49 13.41 -2.74 4.62
N ASN A 50 14.42 -1.90 4.44
CA ASN A 50 15.72 -2.31 3.92
C ASN A 50 16.75 -2.20 5.05
N ALA A 51 17.50 -3.26 5.31
CA ALA A 51 18.44 -3.33 6.43
C ALA A 51 19.62 -2.35 6.30
N ASP A 52 19.96 -1.95 5.08
CA ASP A 52 21.05 -1.02 4.79
C ASP A 52 20.60 0.44 4.87
N TYR A 53 19.29 0.69 5.03
CA TYR A 53 18.75 2.03 5.16
C TYR A 53 19.06 2.62 6.54
N THR A 54 19.89 3.66 6.57
CA THR A 54 20.17 4.42 7.80
C THR A 54 20.14 5.91 7.53
N ALA A 55 19.99 6.71 8.59
CA ALA A 55 20.05 8.17 8.50
C ALA A 55 21.39 8.69 7.94
N LYS A 56 22.48 7.92 8.09
CA LYS A 56 23.83 8.32 7.67
C LYS A 56 24.18 7.88 6.25
N SER A 57 23.85 6.63 5.92
CA SER A 57 24.19 6.02 4.62
C SER A 57 23.09 6.17 3.57
N GLY A 58 21.89 6.60 3.96
CA GLY A 58 20.73 6.54 3.09
C GLY A 58 20.41 5.09 2.71
N GLY A 59 19.89 4.89 1.50
CA GLY A 59 19.47 3.57 0.99
C GLY A 59 18.03 3.60 0.49
N TYR A 60 17.40 2.43 0.42
CA TYR A 60 16.01 2.30 0.02
C TYR A 60 15.10 2.62 1.20
N ARG A 61 14.32 3.70 1.06
CA ARG A 61 13.47 4.19 2.14
C ARG A 61 12.41 3.17 2.56
N PRO A 62 12.11 3.05 3.87
CA PRO A 62 11.02 2.24 4.37
C PRO A 62 9.67 2.71 3.82
N VAL A 63 8.77 1.76 3.62
CA VAL A 63 7.42 2.01 3.09
C VAL A 63 6.41 1.28 3.96
N GLU A 64 5.37 2.00 4.39
CA GLU A 64 4.18 1.42 4.99
C GLU A 64 2.99 1.52 4.04
N ILE A 65 2.23 0.43 3.89
CA ILE A 65 1.01 0.38 3.07
C ILE A 65 -0.11 -0.24 3.92
N ARG A 66 -1.23 0.47 4.07
CA ARG A 66 -2.42 -0.04 4.75
C ARG A 66 -3.53 -0.37 3.76
N LEU A 67 -4.07 -1.57 3.89
CA LEU A 67 -5.16 -2.10 3.09
C LEU A 67 -6.34 -2.48 3.98
N GLU A 68 -7.55 -2.14 3.57
CA GLU A 68 -8.77 -2.57 4.25
C GLU A 68 -9.74 -3.23 3.28
N ARG A 69 -10.30 -4.35 3.73
CA ARG A 69 -11.40 -5.02 3.07
C ARG A 69 -12.67 -4.23 3.33
N LYS A 70 -13.33 -3.81 2.24
CA LYS A 70 -14.70 -3.29 2.30
C LYS A 70 -15.67 -4.49 2.17
N GLN A 71 -16.53 -4.52 1.14
CA GLN A 71 -17.47 -5.62 0.89
C GLN A 71 -17.07 -6.45 -0.35
N ASP A 72 -17.44 -7.73 -0.37
CA ASP A 72 -17.37 -8.62 -1.54
C ASP A 72 -15.97 -8.74 -2.19
N ASN A 73 -14.92 -8.97 -1.40
CA ASN A 73 -13.52 -9.05 -1.86
C ASN A 73 -12.99 -7.76 -2.51
N ARG A 74 -13.61 -6.62 -2.23
CA ARG A 74 -13.06 -5.30 -2.59
C ARG A 74 -12.15 -4.81 -1.47
N TRP A 75 -10.92 -4.52 -1.85
CA TRP A 75 -9.90 -3.96 -0.97
C TRP A 75 -9.61 -2.52 -1.37
N HIS A 76 -9.37 -1.69 -0.38
CA HIS A 76 -9.02 -0.30 -0.56
C HIS A 76 -7.64 -0.04 0.05
N ILE A 77 -6.80 0.71 -0.65
CA ILE A 77 -5.55 1.22 -0.10
C ILE A 77 -5.90 2.46 0.73
N CYS A 78 -5.77 2.39 2.06
CA CYS A 78 -6.07 3.51 2.94
C CYS A 78 -4.99 4.58 2.89
N TYR A 79 -3.73 4.17 2.96
CA TYR A 79 -2.59 5.06 2.80
C TYR A 79 -1.34 4.31 2.32
N ILE A 80 -0.40 5.08 1.79
CA ILE A 80 0.95 4.66 1.45
C ILE A 80 1.91 5.74 1.92
N THR A 81 2.83 5.37 2.82
CA THR A 81 3.78 6.31 3.41
C THR A 81 5.21 5.83 3.18
N GLU A 82 6.02 6.64 2.51
CA GLU A 82 7.47 6.46 2.41
C GLU A 82 8.13 7.27 3.53
N LEU A 83 8.91 6.61 4.38
CA LEU A 83 9.56 7.25 5.53
C LEU A 83 11.00 7.64 5.22
N THR A 84 11.44 8.76 5.77
CA THR A 84 12.83 9.23 5.70
C THR A 84 13.33 9.68 7.06
N TYR A 85 14.65 9.85 7.18
CA TYR A 85 15.24 10.54 8.33
C TYR A 85 15.50 12.00 8.01
N ILE A 86 15.28 12.87 9.00
CA ILE A 86 15.73 14.27 8.99
C ILE A 86 16.68 14.53 10.15
N PRO A 87 17.69 15.41 9.98
CA PRO A 87 18.56 15.81 11.07
C PRO A 87 17.80 16.70 12.08
N THR A 88 18.07 16.50 13.36
CA THR A 88 17.56 17.33 14.46
C THR A 88 18.71 17.68 15.41
N PRO A 89 18.54 18.65 16.33
CA PRO A 89 19.56 18.95 17.35
C PRO A 89 19.95 17.75 18.23
N PHE A 90 19.11 16.71 18.29
CA PHE A 90 19.32 15.50 19.10
C PHE A 90 19.70 14.26 18.28
N GLY A 91 19.94 14.40 16.97
CA GLY A 91 20.33 13.29 16.10
C GLY A 91 19.53 13.26 14.81
N HIS A 92 18.84 12.14 14.55
CA HIS A 92 17.98 11.98 13.39
C HIS A 92 16.63 11.40 13.81
N GLU A 93 15.56 11.94 13.25
CA GLU A 93 14.20 11.51 13.52
C GLU A 93 13.53 11.02 12.25
N SER A 94 12.67 10.00 12.39
CA SER A 94 11.90 9.46 11.28
C SER A 94 10.71 10.39 11.00
N THR A 95 10.47 10.68 9.73
CA THR A 95 9.35 11.49 9.25
C THR A 95 8.86 10.98 7.89
N TYR A 96 7.81 11.58 7.34
CA TYR A 96 7.30 11.23 6.02
C TYR A 96 8.11 11.93 4.95
N ALA A 97 8.69 11.16 4.02
CA ALA A 97 9.23 11.70 2.78
C ALA A 97 8.09 11.99 1.81
N ILE A 98 7.20 11.02 1.63
CA ILE A 98 6.00 11.11 0.81
C ILE A 98 4.89 10.37 1.55
N ASP A 99 3.69 10.95 1.56
CA ASP A 99 2.50 10.30 2.11
C ASP A 99 1.32 10.46 1.16
N PHE A 100 0.70 9.35 0.76
CA PHE A 100 -0.51 9.30 -0.03
C PHE A 100 -1.64 8.80 0.88
N ASP A 101 -2.33 9.72 1.56
CA ASP A 101 -3.43 9.39 2.47
C ASP A 101 -4.77 9.44 1.71
N PHE A 102 -5.15 8.30 1.13
CA PHE A 102 -6.42 8.15 0.41
C PHE A 102 -7.63 8.21 1.36
N SER A 103 -7.46 7.83 2.62
CA SER A 103 -8.55 7.89 3.61
C SER A 103 -8.98 9.33 3.91
N ARG A 104 -8.03 10.28 3.84
CA ARG A 104 -8.26 11.72 4.02
C ARG A 104 -8.33 12.49 2.71
N GLY A 105 -8.01 11.86 1.58
CA GLY A 105 -7.95 12.50 0.27
C GLY A 105 -6.83 13.54 0.15
N ILE A 106 -5.71 13.33 0.85
CA ILE A 106 -4.60 14.28 0.95
C ILE A 106 -3.29 13.59 0.56
N GLY A 107 -2.43 14.30 -0.18
CA GLY A 107 -1.05 13.92 -0.37
C GLY A 107 -0.10 14.91 0.33
N TYR A 108 1.07 14.42 0.71
CA TYR A 108 2.15 15.19 1.31
C TYR A 108 3.49 14.79 0.71
N GLN A 109 4.39 15.76 0.58
CA GLN A 109 5.80 15.55 0.33
C GLN A 109 6.60 16.42 1.30
N LEU A 110 7.69 15.89 1.84
CA LEU A 110 8.54 16.61 2.79
C LEU A 110 8.95 17.98 2.25
N GLY A 111 8.71 19.02 3.07
CA GLY A 111 8.99 20.42 2.73
C GLY A 111 7.91 21.12 1.91
N MET A 112 6.81 20.44 1.56
CA MET A 112 5.67 21.01 0.84
C MET A 112 4.44 21.11 1.76
N THR A 113 3.51 22.00 1.42
CA THR A 113 2.17 21.99 2.01
C THR A 113 1.40 20.76 1.52
N SER A 114 0.59 20.17 2.39
CA SER A 114 -0.34 19.11 1.99
C SER A 114 -1.36 19.63 0.97
N GLU A 115 -1.66 18.81 -0.04
CA GLU A 115 -2.55 19.16 -1.15
C GLU A 115 -3.55 18.01 -1.39
N PRO A 116 -4.68 18.25 -2.09
CA PRO A 116 -5.61 17.18 -2.45
C PRO A 116 -4.93 16.04 -3.20
N ILE A 117 -5.30 14.79 -2.89
CA ILE A 117 -4.66 13.58 -3.45
C ILE A 117 -4.70 13.55 -4.99
N ALA A 118 -5.71 14.17 -5.61
CA ALA A 118 -5.83 14.27 -7.05
C ALA A 118 -4.63 14.95 -7.73
N ALA A 119 -3.92 15.85 -7.03
CA ALA A 119 -2.72 16.50 -7.55
C ALA A 119 -1.48 15.58 -7.61
N TYR A 120 -1.52 14.43 -6.93
CA TYR A 120 -0.38 13.54 -6.75
C TYR A 120 -0.25 12.45 -7.82
N GLY A 121 -1.15 12.40 -8.82
CA GLY A 121 -1.17 11.37 -9.86
C GLY A 121 0.18 11.10 -10.53
N PRO A 122 0.91 12.12 -11.02
CA PRO A 122 2.25 11.93 -11.61
C PRO A 122 3.29 11.37 -10.63
N LEU A 123 3.31 11.86 -9.39
CA LEU A 123 4.23 11.40 -8.35
C LEU A 123 3.92 9.95 -7.94
N PHE A 124 2.65 9.62 -7.72
CA PHE A 124 2.19 8.28 -7.40
C PHE A 124 2.54 7.28 -8.52
N SER A 125 2.39 7.69 -9.78
CA SER A 125 2.79 6.89 -10.96
C SER A 125 4.29 6.57 -10.97
N LEU A 126 5.14 7.56 -10.69
CA LEU A 126 6.59 7.34 -10.60
C LEU A 126 6.97 6.48 -9.40
N TRP A 127 6.40 6.79 -8.23
CA TRP A 127 6.64 6.07 -6.99
C TRP A 127 6.31 4.58 -7.14
N GLN A 128 5.12 4.24 -7.66
CA GLN A 128 4.71 2.84 -7.86
C GLN A 128 5.70 2.06 -8.73
N ARG A 129 6.19 2.66 -9.83
CA ARG A 129 7.16 2.00 -10.73
C ARG A 129 8.48 1.73 -10.01
N ASN A 130 8.98 2.71 -9.26
CA ASN A 130 10.23 2.58 -8.52
C ASN A 130 10.09 1.53 -7.41
N PHE A 131 9.04 1.62 -6.60
CA PHE A 131 8.76 0.68 -5.52
C PHE A 131 8.67 -0.76 -6.05
N CYS A 132 7.90 -1.00 -7.12
CA CYS A 132 7.78 -2.32 -7.72
C CYS A 132 9.13 -2.83 -8.28
N ARG A 133 9.95 -1.95 -8.85
CA ARG A 133 11.29 -2.31 -9.36
C ARG A 133 12.22 -2.72 -8.22
N TYR A 134 12.26 -1.96 -7.14
CA TYR A 134 13.09 -2.27 -5.97
C TYR A 134 12.61 -3.55 -5.29
N HIS A 135 11.30 -3.71 -5.12
CA HIS A 135 10.72 -4.96 -4.63
C HIS A 135 11.11 -6.16 -5.51
N SER A 136 11.16 -6.00 -6.84
CA SER A 136 11.56 -7.10 -7.75
C SER A 136 13.03 -7.52 -7.63
N TYR A 137 13.85 -6.75 -6.92
CA TYR A 137 15.24 -7.07 -6.61
C TYR A 137 15.44 -7.53 -5.16
N ASP A 138 14.35 -7.96 -4.50
CA ASP A 138 14.37 -8.42 -3.10
C ASP A 138 15.00 -7.40 -2.14
N THR A 139 14.88 -6.11 -2.48
CA THR A 139 15.48 -5.00 -1.73
C THR A 139 14.86 -4.83 -0.34
N TYR A 140 13.62 -5.29 -0.15
CA TYR A 140 12.86 -5.06 1.07
C TYR A 140 12.56 -6.37 1.80
N GLN A 141 12.73 -6.37 3.12
CA GLN A 141 12.08 -7.30 4.03
C GLN A 141 10.71 -6.75 4.40
N CYS A 142 9.66 -7.56 4.23
CA CYS A 142 8.28 -7.14 4.51
C CYS A 142 7.79 -7.78 5.80
N LYS A 143 7.44 -6.95 6.79
CA LYS A 143 6.66 -7.36 7.96
C LYS A 143 5.18 -7.11 7.70
N ILE A 144 4.36 -8.13 7.96
CA ILE A 144 2.91 -8.05 7.76
C ILE A 144 2.22 -8.04 9.13
N SER A 145 1.37 -7.04 9.34
CA SER A 145 0.43 -6.99 10.48
C SER A 145 -0.99 -7.14 9.95
N ILE A 146 -1.81 -7.97 10.61
CA ILE A 146 -3.18 -8.28 10.16
C ILE A 146 -4.18 -8.10 11.28
N GLU A 147 -5.42 -7.80 10.91
CA GLU A 147 -6.57 -7.79 11.82
C GLU A 147 -7.65 -8.75 11.31
N GLU A 148 -8.13 -9.60 12.22
CA GLU A 148 -9.08 -10.68 11.95
C GLU A 148 -10.44 -10.38 12.62
N SER A 149 -11.51 -10.75 11.93
CA SER A 149 -12.90 -10.62 12.40
C SER A 149 -13.29 -11.71 13.38
#